data_AF-A0AAN0JZ12-F1
#
_entry.id   AF-A0AAN0JZ12-F1
#
_cell.length_a   1.000
_cell.length_b   1.000
_cell.length_c   1.000
_cell.angle_alpha   90.00
_cell.angle_beta   90.00
_cell.angle_gamma   90.00
#
_symmetry.space_group_name_H-M   'P 1'
#
loop_
_entity.id
_entity.type
_entity.pdbx_description
1 polymer ?
#
loop_
_entity_poly.entity_id
_entity_poly.type
_entity_poly.pdbx_seq_one_letter_code
_entity_poly.pdbx_strand_id
1 'polypeptide(L)'
;MRGEEGWTVGELKQYIGESFNLNSSSMRLLVLDGTLSAYNVIHLENGESSLKEVLFKGDVFSSHKLHREQLVVPTIYVLSDPIDFLEKYKDSLMYKYVDFHFNSILLDITLPPPQPEAALTTTNVPKGGMIMKIISINYEEDKRKIQVQVDKRITLAQLKRELVPLIGVPPTGFIVYGIRNNEEYEMERLDETLMDIVSGSKLIVRLGRVSIKLYLLQFCKFMMESVVAVGTLNEITLQEWSVP
;
A
#
# COMPACT_ATOMS: atom_id res chain seq x y z
N MET A 1 -5.89 -23.41 32.49
CA MET A 1 -6.41 -22.39 33.41
C MET A 1 -7.69 -21.82 32.82
N ARG A 2 -8.79 -21.81 33.57
CA ARG A 2 -10.09 -21.28 33.11
C ARG A 2 -10.20 -19.82 33.58
N GLY A 3 -9.39 -18.94 32.98
CA GLY A 3 -9.26 -17.52 33.37
C GLY A 3 -10.38 -16.62 32.85
N GLU A 4 -11.17 -17.10 31.89
CA GLU A 4 -12.14 -16.28 31.15
C GLU A 4 -13.34 -15.78 31.98
N GLU A 5 -13.71 -16.45 33.08
CA GLU A 5 -14.88 -16.07 33.88
C GLU A 5 -14.60 -15.10 35.03
N GLY A 6 -13.33 -14.94 35.43
CA GLY A 6 -12.95 -14.16 36.61
C GLY A 6 -11.93 -13.05 36.37
N TRP A 7 -11.28 -13.02 35.20
CA TRP A 7 -10.24 -12.05 34.93
C TRP A 7 -10.79 -10.73 34.42
N THR A 8 -10.05 -9.67 34.72
CA THR A 8 -10.14 -8.33 34.16
C THR A 8 -9.26 -8.20 32.92
N VAL A 9 -9.50 -7.17 32.11
CA VAL A 9 -8.62 -6.82 30.97
C VAL A 9 -7.18 -6.56 31.44
N GLY A 10 -7.00 -5.95 32.62
CA GLY A 10 -5.69 -5.69 33.21
C GLY A 10 -4.92 -6.98 33.54
N GLU A 11 -5.59 -7.95 34.17
CA GLU A 11 -4.99 -9.26 34.47
C GLU A 11 -4.61 -10.01 33.19
N LEU A 12 -5.43 -9.91 32.12
CA LEU A 12 -5.07 -10.46 30.81
C LEU A 12 -3.82 -9.79 30.23
N LYS A 13 -3.72 -8.45 30.27
CA LYS A 13 -2.53 -7.72 29.81
C LYS A 13 -1.29 -8.14 30.58
N GLN A 14 -1.40 -8.31 31.91
CA GLN A 14 -0.30 -8.77 32.74
C GLN A 14 0.13 -10.18 32.35
N TYR A 15 -0.81 -11.13 32.25
CA TYR A 15 -0.51 -12.51 31.86
C TYR A 15 0.17 -12.60 30.49
N ILE A 16 -0.32 -11.85 29.49
CA ILE A 16 0.31 -11.77 28.17
C ILE A 16 1.71 -11.15 28.28
N GLY A 17 1.86 -10.08 29.07
CA GLY A 17 3.15 -9.44 29.32
C GLY A 17 4.19 -10.40 29.89
N GLU A 18 3.80 -11.20 30.88
CA GLU A 18 4.65 -12.22 31.49
C GLU A 18 4.95 -13.38 30.53
N SER A 19 3.97 -13.84 29.77
CA SER A 19 4.10 -14.99 28.87
C SER A 19 4.95 -14.70 27.62
N PHE A 20 4.88 -13.48 27.11
CA PHE A 20 5.54 -13.07 25.85
C PHE A 20 6.66 -12.04 26.06
N ASN A 21 7.01 -11.73 27.32
CA ASN A 21 8.00 -10.71 27.67
C ASN A 21 7.68 -9.34 27.04
N LEU A 22 6.42 -8.92 27.16
CA LEU A 22 5.91 -7.65 26.65
C LEU A 22 5.57 -6.70 27.81
N ASN A 23 5.65 -5.39 27.56
CA ASN A 23 5.23 -4.41 28.56
C ASN A 23 3.69 -4.33 28.59
N SER A 24 3.09 -4.80 29.69
CA SER A 24 1.64 -4.78 29.90
C SER A 24 1.05 -3.37 30.04
N SER A 25 1.84 -2.40 30.53
CA SER A 25 1.38 -1.01 30.74
C SER A 25 1.22 -0.23 29.44
N SER A 26 1.94 -0.61 28.38
CA SER A 26 1.86 0.00 27.04
C SER A 26 1.14 -0.91 26.04
N MET A 27 0.26 -1.80 26.53
CA MET A 27 -0.38 -2.82 25.70
C MET A 27 -1.78 -2.39 25.25
N ARG A 28 -2.01 -2.43 23.94
CA ARG A 28 -3.33 -2.42 23.31
C ARG A 28 -3.78 -3.83 23.01
N LEU A 29 -5.03 -4.13 23.36
CA LEU A 29 -5.69 -5.38 23.05
C LEU A 29 -6.92 -5.09 22.19
N LEU A 30 -7.06 -5.84 21.09
CA LEU A 30 -8.22 -5.81 20.22
C LEU A 30 -8.85 -7.19 20.15
N VAL A 31 -10.17 -7.25 20.24
CA VAL A 31 -10.93 -8.49 20.06
C VAL A 31 -11.67 -8.42 18.74
N LEU A 32 -11.52 -9.46 17.92
CA LEU A 32 -12.31 -9.62 16.72
C LEU A 32 -13.69 -10.19 17.07
N ASP A 33 -14.74 -9.45 16.75
CA ASP A 33 -16.12 -9.92 16.81
C ASP A 33 -16.43 -10.69 15.51
N GLY A 34 -16.71 -11.98 15.65
CA GLY A 34 -16.95 -12.91 14.56
C GLY A 34 -18.40 -12.94 14.06
N THR A 35 -19.27 -12.06 14.54
CA THR A 35 -20.70 -12.07 14.18
C THR A 35 -21.01 -11.18 12.97
N LEU A 36 -21.12 -11.82 11.80
CA LEU A 36 -21.69 -11.35 10.52
C LEU A 36 -20.93 -10.25 9.77
N SER A 37 -20.66 -10.53 8.48
CA SER A 37 -20.34 -9.71 7.28
C SER A 37 -19.49 -8.42 7.35
N ALA A 38 -19.36 -7.76 8.50
CA ALA A 38 -18.50 -6.63 8.78
C ALA A 38 -17.57 -7.01 9.93
N TYR A 39 -16.26 -6.96 9.69
CA TYR A 39 -15.25 -7.21 10.72
C TYR A 39 -15.33 -6.14 11.81
N ASN A 40 -16.01 -6.45 12.91
CA ASN A 40 -16.10 -5.58 14.07
C ASN A 40 -14.90 -5.86 14.98
N VAL A 41 -14.23 -4.79 15.39
CA VAL A 41 -13.04 -4.87 16.24
C VAL A 41 -13.28 -4.04 17.49
N ILE A 42 -13.18 -4.69 18.66
CA ILE A 42 -13.42 -4.07 19.96
C ILE A 42 -12.08 -3.73 20.60
N HIS A 43 -11.85 -2.47 20.93
CA HIS A 43 -10.67 -2.01 21.66
C HIS A 43 -10.85 -2.14 23.17
N LEU A 44 -10.02 -2.95 23.82
CA LEU A 44 -10.04 -3.17 25.27
C LEU A 44 -9.18 -2.13 25.99
N GLU A 45 -9.74 -0.94 26.17
CA GLU A 45 -9.05 0.19 26.82
C GLU A 45 -9.10 0.08 28.35
N ASN A 46 -10.29 -0.16 28.91
CA ASN A 46 -10.51 -0.16 30.35
C ASN A 46 -9.98 -1.45 31.01
N GLY A 47 -8.90 -1.33 31.77
CA GLY A 47 -8.27 -2.43 32.49
C GLY A 47 -9.16 -3.08 33.55
N GLU A 48 -10.11 -2.35 34.13
CA GLU A 48 -11.00 -2.86 35.19
C GLU A 48 -12.21 -3.63 34.64
N SER A 49 -12.45 -3.57 33.33
CA SER A 49 -13.58 -4.28 32.72
C SER A 49 -13.39 -5.79 32.84
N SER A 50 -14.46 -6.49 33.22
CA SER A 50 -14.47 -7.95 33.26
C SER A 50 -14.30 -8.51 31.85
N LEU A 51 -13.37 -9.46 31.65
CA LEU A 51 -13.22 -10.16 30.37
C LEU A 51 -14.51 -10.85 29.97
N LYS A 52 -15.23 -11.43 30.94
CA LYS A 52 -16.53 -12.05 30.68
C LYS A 52 -17.53 -11.04 30.15
N GLU A 53 -17.51 -9.81 30.65
CA GLU A 53 -18.39 -8.77 30.13
C GLU A 53 -17.97 -8.39 28.72
N VAL A 54 -16.70 -8.07 28.47
CA VAL A 54 -16.29 -7.54 27.15
C VAL A 54 -16.29 -8.60 26.06
N LEU A 55 -15.97 -9.85 26.40
CA LEU A 55 -16.01 -10.98 25.47
C LEU A 55 -17.41 -11.57 25.32
N PHE A 56 -18.39 -11.28 26.17
CA PHE A 56 -19.74 -11.86 26.04
C PHE A 56 -20.87 -10.82 26.13
N LYS A 57 -20.57 -9.52 25.94
CA LYS A 57 -21.57 -8.44 25.86
C LYS A 57 -22.28 -8.48 24.51
N GLY A 58 -23.59 -8.72 24.52
CA GLY A 58 -24.38 -8.81 23.29
C GLY A 58 -24.08 -10.08 22.48
N ASP A 59 -24.79 -10.27 21.37
CA ASP A 59 -24.75 -11.48 20.53
C ASP A 59 -23.38 -11.91 19.99
N VAL A 60 -22.34 -11.10 20.22
CA VAL A 60 -20.91 -11.29 19.93
C VAL A 60 -20.44 -12.72 20.21
N PHE A 61 -20.88 -13.32 21.34
CA PHE A 61 -20.63 -14.75 21.63
C PHE A 61 -21.84 -15.47 22.28
N SER A 62 -22.97 -14.78 22.51
CA SER A 62 -24.14 -15.39 23.16
C SER A 62 -24.97 -16.30 22.26
N SER A 63 -24.94 -16.13 20.93
CA SER A 63 -25.67 -16.99 19.99
C SER A 63 -25.13 -18.43 19.93
N HIS A 64 -23.88 -18.66 20.33
CA HIS A 64 -23.25 -19.97 20.28
C HIS A 64 -23.50 -20.83 21.53
N LYS A 65 -24.27 -20.32 22.50
CA LYS A 65 -24.78 -21.15 23.62
C LYS A 65 -25.87 -22.15 23.20
N LEU A 66 -26.39 -22.08 21.97
CA LEU A 66 -27.46 -22.96 21.49
C LEU A 66 -26.99 -24.28 20.87
N HIS A 67 -25.73 -24.41 20.46
CA HIS A 67 -25.16 -25.71 20.03
C HIS A 67 -23.87 -25.99 20.78
N ARG A 68 -23.95 -26.98 21.66
CA ARG A 68 -22.99 -27.38 22.71
C ARG A 68 -21.62 -27.87 22.22
N GLU A 69 -21.20 -27.57 20.98
CA GLU A 69 -20.10 -28.28 20.30
C GLU A 69 -19.07 -27.40 19.57
N GLN A 70 -19.18 -26.07 19.54
CA GLN A 70 -18.10 -25.21 19.01
C GLN A 70 -17.69 -24.14 20.02
N LEU A 71 -16.56 -24.38 20.69
CA LEU A 71 -15.83 -23.36 21.43
C LEU A 71 -15.30 -22.33 20.42
N VAL A 72 -16.04 -21.25 20.18
CA VAL A 72 -15.52 -20.11 19.42
C VAL A 72 -14.50 -19.42 20.30
N VAL A 73 -13.21 -19.66 20.01
CA VAL A 73 -12.11 -18.99 20.71
C VAL A 73 -11.99 -17.56 20.16
N PRO A 74 -12.14 -16.51 20.99
CA PRO A 74 -11.99 -15.14 20.53
C PRO A 74 -10.57 -14.91 19.98
N THR A 75 -10.46 -14.28 18.82
CA THR A 75 -9.16 -13.86 18.29
C THR A 75 -8.78 -12.51 18.91
N ILE A 76 -7.65 -12.46 19.61
CA ILE A 76 -7.14 -11.27 20.27
C ILE A 76 -5.85 -10.81 19.58
N TYR A 77 -5.83 -9.56 19.11
CA TYR A 77 -4.61 -8.90 18.62
C TYR A 77 -3.97 -8.09 19.73
N VAL A 78 -2.64 -8.15 19.82
CA VAL A 78 -1.84 -7.51 20.86
C VAL A 78 -0.75 -6.64 20.23
N LEU A 79 -0.63 -5.40 20.68
CA LEU A 79 0.50 -4.53 20.38
C LEU A 79 0.97 -3.90 21.68
N SER A 80 2.24 -4.13 22.02
CA SER A 80 2.90 -3.48 23.16
C SER A 80 3.93 -2.49 22.61
N ASP A 81 3.51 -1.24 22.48
CA ASP A 81 4.35 -0.15 21.97
C ASP A 81 4.01 1.14 22.75
N PRO A 82 4.95 1.69 23.55
CA PRO A 82 4.70 2.89 24.35
C PRO A 82 4.33 4.13 23.53
N ILE A 83 4.86 4.28 22.32
CA ILE A 83 4.57 5.43 21.46
C ILE A 83 3.16 5.28 20.90
N ASP A 84 2.83 4.09 20.38
CA ASP A 84 1.49 3.79 19.88
C ASP A 84 0.43 3.91 20.98
N PHE A 85 0.76 3.50 22.20
CA PHE A 85 -0.16 3.52 23.33
C PHE A 85 -0.58 4.95 23.74
N LEU A 86 0.29 5.94 23.54
CA LEU A 86 0.00 7.35 23.84
C LEU A 86 -0.92 8.00 22.81
N GLU A 87 -1.01 7.45 21.60
CA GLU A 87 -1.89 7.97 20.55
C GLU A 87 -3.38 7.71 20.85
N LYS A 88 -4.27 8.45 20.19
CA LYS A 88 -5.69 8.06 20.17
C LYS A 88 -5.82 6.75 19.38
N TYR A 89 -6.72 5.86 19.80
CA TYR A 89 -6.85 4.55 19.15
C TYR A 89 -7.02 4.64 17.62
N LYS A 90 -7.87 5.54 17.11
CA LYS A 90 -8.10 5.72 15.67
C LYS A 90 -6.88 6.24 14.90
N ASP A 91 -5.91 6.83 15.60
CA ASP A 91 -4.67 7.35 15.02
C ASP A 91 -3.49 6.37 15.20
N SER A 92 -3.68 5.32 16.01
CA SER A 92 -2.66 4.34 16.39
C SER A 92 -2.30 3.41 15.21
N LEU A 93 -1.03 2.99 15.19
CA LEU A 93 -0.46 1.93 14.35
C LEU A 93 -1.28 0.65 14.43
N MET A 94 -1.69 0.23 15.64
CA MET A 94 -2.54 -0.95 15.81
C MET A 94 -3.83 -0.84 14.98
N TYR A 95 -4.52 0.30 15.08
CA TYR A 95 -5.73 0.52 14.29
C TYR A 95 -5.43 0.50 12.80
N LYS A 96 -4.37 1.18 12.35
CA LYS A 96 -3.94 1.21 10.95
C LYS A 96 -3.62 -0.18 10.41
N TYR A 97 -2.94 -1.02 11.17
CA TYR A 97 -2.62 -2.39 10.77
C TYR A 97 -3.85 -3.28 10.64
N VAL A 98 -4.76 -3.21 11.62
CA VAL A 98 -5.97 -4.01 11.61
C VAL A 98 -6.94 -3.54 10.53
N ASP A 99 -7.11 -2.23 10.37
CA ASP A 99 -7.93 -1.64 9.31
C ASP A 99 -7.38 -2.02 7.92
N PHE A 100 -6.07 -1.96 7.72
CA PHE A 100 -5.45 -2.43 6.48
C PHE A 100 -5.65 -3.94 6.26
N HIS A 101 -5.50 -4.77 7.30
CA HIS A 101 -5.67 -6.21 7.19
C HIS A 101 -7.05 -6.59 6.62
N PHE A 102 -8.13 -6.02 7.16
CA PHE A 102 -9.50 -6.33 6.75
C PHE A 102 -9.93 -5.63 5.45
N ASN A 103 -9.31 -4.48 5.14
CA ASN A 103 -9.62 -3.74 3.92
C ASN A 103 -8.61 -4.00 2.80
N SER A 104 -7.76 -5.02 2.92
CA SER A 104 -6.80 -5.34 1.86
C SER A 104 -7.27 -6.47 0.95
N ILE A 105 -6.84 -6.42 -0.30
CA ILE A 105 -6.93 -7.50 -1.28
C ILE A 105 -5.53 -7.87 -1.75
N LEU A 106 -5.37 -9.13 -2.13
CA LEU A 106 -4.17 -9.63 -2.77
C LEU A 106 -4.26 -9.38 -4.28
N LEU A 107 -3.20 -8.86 -4.91
CA LEU A 107 -3.11 -8.71 -6.35
C LEU A 107 -1.81 -9.30 -6.87
N ASP A 108 -1.92 -10.02 -7.98
CA ASP A 108 -0.76 -10.51 -8.74
C ASP A 108 -0.52 -9.55 -9.92
N ILE A 109 0.54 -8.74 -9.84
CA ILE A 109 0.83 -7.70 -10.83
C ILE A 109 2.02 -8.14 -11.68
N THR A 110 1.83 -8.20 -13.00
CA THR A 110 2.92 -8.36 -13.96
C THR A 110 3.41 -6.99 -14.38
N LEU A 111 4.66 -6.67 -14.04
CA LEU A 111 5.32 -5.42 -14.40
C LEU A 111 6.09 -5.54 -15.72
N PRO A 112 6.32 -4.43 -16.43
CA PRO A 112 7.24 -4.39 -17.55
C PRO A 112 8.68 -4.65 -17.09
N PRO A 113 9.61 -4.91 -18.03
CA PRO A 113 11.03 -5.03 -17.73
C PRO A 113 11.53 -3.80 -16.94
N PRO A 114 12.44 -3.98 -15.97
CA PRO A 114 12.95 -2.90 -15.15
C PRO A 114 13.67 -1.85 -16.02
N GLN A 115 13.36 -0.57 -15.81
CA GLN A 115 14.13 0.51 -16.41
C GLN A 115 15.45 0.69 -15.66
N PRO A 116 16.55 1.17 -16.31
CA PRO A 116 17.84 1.39 -15.66
C PRO A 116 17.78 2.28 -14.41
N GLU A 117 16.77 3.15 -14.34
CA GLU A 117 16.55 4.13 -13.26
C GLU A 117 15.62 3.62 -12.14
N ALA A 118 15.08 2.40 -12.25
CA ALA A 118 14.18 1.83 -11.24
C ALA A 118 14.97 1.37 -10.00
N ALA A 119 15.29 2.31 -9.12
CA ALA A 119 15.76 1.98 -7.78
C ALA A 119 14.60 1.37 -6.99
N LEU A 120 14.73 0.11 -6.59
CA LEU A 120 13.83 -0.53 -5.63
C LEU A 120 14.00 0.14 -4.26
N THR A 121 13.43 1.34 -4.12
CA THR A 121 13.29 1.96 -2.80
C THR A 121 12.04 1.37 -2.18
N THR A 122 12.22 0.18 -1.61
CA THR A 122 11.36 -0.27 -0.51
C THR A 122 11.39 0.82 0.55
N THR A 123 10.23 1.05 1.17
CA THR A 123 10.05 1.88 2.37
C THR A 123 9.95 3.39 2.10
N ASN A 124 8.77 3.81 1.67
CA ASN A 124 8.20 5.04 2.22
C ASN A 124 6.81 4.67 2.71
N VAL A 125 6.67 4.43 4.01
CA VAL A 125 5.35 4.47 4.66
C VAL A 125 4.91 5.92 4.57
N PRO A 126 3.94 6.29 3.73
CA PRO A 126 3.47 7.66 3.71
C PRO A 126 2.85 7.93 5.09
N LYS A 127 2.93 9.18 5.56
CA LYS A 127 2.20 9.64 6.76
C LYS A 127 0.68 9.32 6.74
N GLY A 128 0.15 8.86 5.60
CA GLY A 128 -1.26 8.53 5.33
C GLY A 128 -1.65 7.04 5.42
N GLY A 129 -0.93 6.20 6.17
CA GLY A 129 -1.29 4.79 6.36
C GLY A 129 -0.67 3.85 5.32
N MET A 130 -0.62 2.56 5.65
CA MET A 130 -0.07 1.54 4.77
C MET A 130 -1.10 1.27 3.67
N ILE A 131 -0.83 1.69 2.43
CA ILE A 131 -1.76 1.54 1.31
C ILE A 131 -1.43 0.30 0.46
N MET A 132 -0.14 -0.03 0.35
CA MET A 132 0.35 -1.18 -0.41
C MET A 132 1.52 -1.82 0.33
N LYS A 133 1.53 -3.16 0.37
CA LYS A 133 2.61 -3.97 0.90
C LYS A 133 3.04 -4.98 -0.17
N ILE A 134 4.31 -4.98 -0.54
CA ILE A 134 4.88 -6.01 -1.41
C ILE A 134 5.09 -7.27 -0.58
N ILE A 135 4.51 -8.39 -1.03
CA ILE A 135 4.66 -9.70 -0.38
C ILE A 135 5.83 -10.45 -1.01
N SER A 136 5.87 -10.50 -2.33
CA SER A 136 6.91 -11.22 -3.07
C SER A 136 7.18 -10.57 -4.41
N ILE A 137 8.39 -10.81 -4.91
CA ILE A 137 8.84 -10.41 -6.25
C ILE A 137 9.46 -11.66 -6.88
N ASN A 138 8.95 -12.04 -8.05
CA ASN A 138 9.44 -13.15 -8.85
C ASN A 138 9.90 -12.65 -10.23
N TYR A 139 11.01 -13.18 -10.71
CA TYR A 139 11.59 -12.88 -12.01
C TYR A 139 11.49 -14.15 -12.87
N GLU A 140 10.56 -14.17 -13.81
CA GLU A 140 10.41 -15.29 -14.76
C GLU A 140 10.79 -14.82 -16.16
N GLU A 141 11.91 -15.34 -16.67
CA GLU A 141 12.46 -15.31 -18.05
C GLU A 141 12.51 -13.95 -18.79
N ASP A 142 11.48 -13.11 -18.71
CA ASP A 142 11.41 -11.71 -19.21
C ASP A 142 10.33 -10.85 -18.50
N LYS A 143 9.64 -11.39 -17.51
CA LYS A 143 8.52 -10.75 -16.80
C LYS A 143 8.81 -10.68 -15.31
N ARG A 144 8.63 -9.49 -14.75
CA ARG A 144 8.70 -9.26 -13.32
C ARG A 144 7.29 -9.37 -12.75
N LYS A 145 7.01 -10.43 -11.99
CA LYS A 145 5.74 -10.62 -11.29
C LYS A 145 5.91 -10.20 -9.84
N ILE A 146 4.99 -9.39 -9.34
CA ILE A 146 4.94 -9.02 -7.92
C ILE A 146 3.61 -9.44 -7.35
N GLN A 147 3.63 -9.89 -6.11
CA GLN A 147 2.42 -10.07 -5.34
C GLN A 147 2.34 -8.96 -4.31
N VAL A 148 1.23 -8.22 -4.31
CA VAL A 148 1.01 -7.10 -3.41
C VAL A 148 -0.28 -7.27 -2.63
N GLN A 149 -0.25 -6.86 -1.38
CA GLN A 149 -1.45 -6.61 -0.59
C GLN A 149 -1.76 -5.12 -0.69
N VAL A 150 -2.97 -4.76 -1.12
CA VAL A 150 -3.37 -3.36 -1.34
C VAL A 150 -4.70 -3.08 -0.66
N ASP A 151 -4.86 -1.89 -0.09
CA ASP A 151 -6.14 -1.43 0.46
C ASP A 151 -7.16 -1.26 -0.69
N LYS A 152 -8.26 -2.02 -0.63
CA LYS A 152 -9.28 -2.05 -1.68
C LYS A 152 -10.06 -0.74 -1.82
N ARG A 153 -10.00 0.15 -0.82
CA ARG A 153 -10.68 1.45 -0.83
C ARG A 153 -9.93 2.50 -1.63
N ILE A 154 -8.67 2.25 -1.99
CA ILE A 154 -7.93 3.20 -2.83
C ILE A 154 -8.45 3.18 -4.26
N THR A 155 -8.20 4.29 -4.93
CA THR A 155 -8.47 4.46 -6.36
C THR A 155 -7.40 3.81 -7.22
N LEU A 156 -7.73 3.48 -8.46
CA LEU A 156 -6.75 3.05 -9.46
C LEU A 156 -5.63 4.10 -9.65
N ALA A 157 -5.94 5.40 -9.58
CA ALA A 157 -4.93 6.47 -9.62
C ALA A 157 -3.91 6.39 -8.47
N GLN A 158 -4.34 5.98 -7.27
CA GLN A 158 -3.45 5.79 -6.12
C GLN A 158 -2.61 4.53 -6.29
N LEU A 159 -3.19 3.42 -6.74
CA LEU A 159 -2.42 2.21 -7.08
C LEU A 159 -1.32 2.54 -8.10
N LYS A 160 -1.64 3.28 -9.17
CA LYS A 160 -0.64 3.70 -10.16
C LYS A 160 0.49 4.52 -9.53
N ARG A 161 0.21 5.40 -8.57
CA ARG A 161 1.25 6.16 -7.85
C ARG A 161 2.19 5.25 -7.05
N GLU A 162 1.64 4.25 -6.36
CA GLU A 162 2.42 3.28 -5.59
C GLU A 162 3.29 2.37 -6.49
N LEU A 163 2.91 2.18 -7.75
CA LEU A 163 3.71 1.41 -8.71
C LEU A 163 4.84 2.21 -9.37
N VAL A 164 4.83 3.56 -9.29
CA VAL A 164 5.86 4.42 -9.91
C VAL A 164 7.28 4.02 -9.48
N PRO A 165 7.61 3.84 -8.19
CA PRO A 165 8.95 3.47 -7.76
C PRO A 165 9.40 2.08 -8.27
N LEU A 166 8.45 1.21 -8.60
CA LEU A 166 8.73 -0.14 -9.09
C LEU A 166 8.97 -0.18 -10.60
N ILE A 167 8.41 0.78 -11.34
CA ILE A 167 8.46 0.82 -12.81
C ILE A 167 9.50 1.84 -13.29
N GLY A 168 9.65 2.98 -12.60
CA GLY A 168 10.53 4.08 -12.98
C GLY A 168 9.89 5.14 -13.89
N VAL A 169 8.59 5.04 -14.20
CA VAL A 169 7.86 6.04 -15.02
C VAL A 169 6.68 6.65 -14.26
N PRO A 170 6.30 7.91 -14.55
CA PRO A 170 5.13 8.53 -13.93
C PRO A 170 3.83 7.75 -14.26
N PRO A 171 2.73 7.94 -13.49
CA PRO A 171 1.47 7.22 -13.69
C PRO A 171 0.88 7.34 -15.11
N THR A 172 1.20 8.42 -15.84
CA THR A 172 0.78 8.62 -17.23
C THR A 172 1.62 7.84 -18.25
N GLY A 173 2.80 7.37 -17.86
CA GLY A 173 3.75 6.64 -18.70
C GLY A 173 3.44 5.14 -18.81
N PHE A 174 2.39 4.64 -18.16
CA PHE A 174 1.99 3.25 -18.23
C PHE A 174 0.47 3.05 -18.08
N ILE A 175 0.02 1.91 -18.58
CA ILE A 175 -1.38 1.48 -18.60
C ILE A 175 -1.51 0.21 -17.76
N VAL A 176 -2.60 0.11 -17.00
CA VAL A 176 -2.94 -1.06 -16.18
C VAL A 176 -4.09 -1.79 -16.86
N TYR A 177 -3.92 -3.09 -17.04
CA TYR A 177 -4.90 -3.99 -17.63
C TYR A 177 -5.40 -4.96 -16.57
N GLY A 178 -6.73 -5.13 -16.52
CA GLY A 178 -7.37 -6.21 -15.77
C GLY A 178 -7.63 -7.41 -16.67
N ILE A 179 -7.95 -8.56 -16.06
CA ILE A 179 -8.39 -9.76 -16.79
C ILE A 179 -9.86 -10.00 -16.50
N ARG A 180 -10.69 -10.09 -17.53
CA ARG A 180 -12.10 -10.47 -17.43
C ARG A 180 -12.41 -11.48 -18.52
N ASN A 181 -13.03 -12.61 -18.16
CA ASN A 181 -13.36 -13.68 -19.10
C ASN A 181 -12.15 -14.15 -19.95
N ASN A 182 -10.95 -14.22 -19.37
CA ASN A 182 -9.68 -14.52 -20.04
C ASN A 182 -9.20 -13.49 -21.07
N GLU A 183 -9.82 -12.32 -21.15
CA GLU A 183 -9.39 -11.22 -22.02
C GLU A 183 -8.81 -10.07 -21.19
N GLU A 184 -7.77 -9.43 -21.74
CA GLU A 184 -7.19 -8.21 -21.17
C GLU A 184 -8.09 -7.01 -21.52
N TYR A 185 -8.46 -6.21 -20.53
CA TYR A 185 -9.15 -4.94 -20.74
C TYR A 185 -8.39 -3.81 -20.04
N GLU A 186 -8.37 -2.63 -20.66
CA GLU A 186 -7.74 -1.45 -20.09
C GLU A 186 -8.58 -0.90 -18.93
N MET A 187 -7.93 -0.62 -17.81
CA MET A 187 -8.58 0.04 -16.67
C MET A 187 -8.46 1.55 -16.82
N GLU A 188 -9.46 2.19 -17.42
CA GLU A 188 -9.44 3.62 -17.75
C GLU A 188 -9.94 4.52 -16.60
N ARG A 189 -10.84 4.01 -15.75
CA ARG A 189 -11.52 4.78 -14.70
C ARG A 189 -10.63 4.96 -13.47
N LEU A 190 -9.80 6.00 -13.51
CA LEU A 190 -8.78 6.29 -12.49
C LEU A 190 -9.35 6.61 -11.10
N ASP A 191 -10.60 7.07 -11.02
CA ASP A 191 -11.34 7.42 -9.82
C ASP A 191 -12.07 6.25 -9.17
N GLU A 192 -12.21 5.11 -9.87
CA GLU A 192 -12.80 3.91 -9.31
C GLU A 192 -11.90 3.29 -8.24
N THR A 193 -12.54 2.87 -7.14
CA THR A 193 -11.88 2.12 -6.08
C THR A 193 -11.66 0.67 -6.48
N LEU A 194 -10.73 -0.01 -5.83
CA LEU A 194 -10.47 -1.44 -6.06
C LEU A 194 -11.49 -2.37 -5.35
N MET A 195 -12.60 -1.83 -4.79
CA MET A 195 -13.62 -2.59 -4.04
C MET A 195 -14.25 -3.72 -4.86
N ASP A 196 -14.40 -3.53 -6.18
CA ASP A 196 -15.00 -4.51 -7.08
C ASP A 196 -13.99 -5.56 -7.59
N ILE A 197 -12.71 -5.42 -7.24
CA ILE A 197 -11.66 -6.35 -7.63
C ILE A 197 -11.59 -7.49 -6.62
N VAL A 198 -11.66 -8.72 -7.12
CA VAL A 198 -11.56 -9.93 -6.30
C VAL A 198 -10.11 -10.15 -5.87
N SER A 199 -9.90 -10.52 -4.60
CA SER A 199 -8.57 -10.91 -4.11
C SER A 199 -7.99 -12.09 -4.90
N GLY A 200 -6.70 -12.00 -5.28
CA GLY A 200 -6.04 -12.92 -6.21
C GLY A 200 -6.21 -12.55 -7.69
N SER A 201 -6.83 -11.41 -8.00
CA SER A 201 -6.92 -10.92 -9.38
C SER A 201 -5.55 -10.60 -9.94
N LYS A 202 -5.39 -10.87 -11.24
CA LYS A 202 -4.19 -10.59 -12.00
C LYS A 202 -4.31 -9.25 -12.71
N LEU A 203 -3.32 -8.39 -12.54
CA LEU A 203 -3.16 -7.15 -13.28
C LEU A 203 -1.91 -7.20 -14.14
N ILE A 204 -1.95 -6.57 -15.30
CA ILE A 204 -0.82 -6.48 -16.22
C ILE A 204 -0.52 -5.01 -16.45
N VAL A 205 0.73 -4.62 -16.24
CA VAL A 205 1.20 -3.25 -16.48
C VAL A 205 2.03 -3.23 -17.75
N ARG A 206 1.67 -2.35 -18.68
CA ARG A 206 2.42 -2.11 -19.91
C ARG A 206 2.83 -0.65 -19.98
N LEU A 207 4.06 -0.39 -20.42
CA LEU A 207 4.50 0.99 -20.67
C LEU A 207 3.62 1.59 -21.77
N GLY A 208 3.07 2.76 -21.48
CA GLY A 208 2.29 3.54 -22.41
C GLY A 208 3.21 4.05 -23.50
N ARG A 209 2.72 4.10 -24.75
CA ARG A 209 3.46 4.77 -25.82
C ARG A 209 3.51 6.26 -25.48
N VAL A 210 4.65 6.73 -24.97
CA VAL A 210 4.96 8.15 -24.99
C VAL A 210 5.08 8.50 -26.46
N SER A 211 4.05 9.13 -27.03
CA SER A 211 4.24 9.86 -28.27
C SER A 211 5.19 11.00 -27.93
N ILE A 212 6.48 10.79 -28.20
CA ILE A 212 7.47 11.85 -28.19
C ILE A 212 6.98 12.84 -29.26
N LYS A 213 6.22 13.87 -28.85
CA LYS A 213 6.14 15.10 -29.64
C LYS A 213 7.55 15.67 -29.60
N LEU A 214 8.27 15.39 -30.68
CA LEU A 214 9.66 15.73 -30.92
C LEU A 214 9.81 17.26 -30.90
N TYR A 215 10.02 17.86 -29.72
CA TYR A 215 10.45 19.26 -29.59
C TYR A 215 11.91 19.48 -30.04
N LEU A 216 12.56 18.45 -30.62
CA LEU A 216 13.90 18.53 -31.22
C LEU A 216 13.95 19.43 -32.47
N LEU A 217 12.82 19.87 -33.04
CA LEU A 217 12.84 20.79 -34.18
C LEU A 217 13.22 22.23 -33.78
N GLN A 218 12.93 22.68 -32.56
CA GLN A 218 13.28 24.05 -32.15
C GLN A 218 14.77 24.18 -31.80
N PHE A 219 15.38 23.12 -31.27
CA PHE A 219 16.83 23.07 -31.02
C PHE A 219 17.64 22.97 -32.32
N CYS A 220 17.15 22.23 -33.33
CA CYS A 220 17.77 22.19 -34.66
C CYS A 220 17.70 23.54 -35.40
N LYS A 221 16.63 24.32 -35.19
CA LYS A 221 16.54 25.69 -35.74
C LYS A 221 17.63 26.59 -35.15
N PHE A 222 17.84 26.54 -33.84
CA PHE A 222 18.87 27.34 -33.16
C PHE A 222 20.30 26.96 -33.57
N MET A 223 20.58 25.66 -33.76
CA MET A 223 21.88 25.19 -34.27
C MET A 223 22.11 25.57 -35.74
N MET A 224 21.09 25.55 -36.59
CA MET A 224 21.21 26.00 -37.98
C MET A 224 21.39 27.52 -38.09
N GLU A 225 20.63 28.30 -37.31
CA GLU A 225 20.73 29.77 -37.30
C GLU A 225 22.06 30.28 -36.72
N SER A 226 22.63 29.58 -35.72
CA SER A 226 23.94 29.93 -35.16
C SER A 226 25.12 29.55 -36.06
N VAL A 227 25.05 28.44 -36.79
CA VAL A 227 26.08 28.08 -37.79
C VAL A 227 26.08 29.04 -38.97
N VAL A 228 24.91 29.48 -39.45
CA VAL A 228 24.81 30.48 -40.53
C VAL A 228 25.30 31.86 -40.08
N ALA A 229 25.06 32.27 -38.83
CA ALA A 229 25.57 33.52 -38.30
C ALA A 229 27.11 33.56 -38.18
N VAL A 230 27.75 32.44 -37.83
CA VAL A 230 29.23 32.34 -37.75
C VAL A 230 29.87 32.31 -39.14
N GLY A 231 29.18 31.78 -40.16
CA GLY A 231 29.67 31.81 -41.55
C GLY A 231 29.65 33.20 -42.20
N THR A 232 28.71 34.06 -41.80
CA THR A 232 28.53 35.39 -42.43
C THR A 232 29.40 36.48 -41.77
N LEU A 233 29.87 36.26 -40.54
CA LEU A 233 30.75 37.18 -39.81
C LEU A 233 32.24 37.08 -40.21
N ASN A 234 32.65 36.01 -40.90
CA ASN A 234 34.03 35.81 -41.32
C ASN A 234 34.35 36.39 -42.72
N GLU A 235 33.38 37.00 -43.41
CA GLU A 235 33.59 37.58 -44.75
C GLU A 235 33.47 39.11 -44.83
N ILE A 236 33.28 39.81 -43.70
CA ILE A 236 33.26 41.28 -43.66
C ILE A 236 34.33 41.80 -42.71
N THR A 237 35.59 41.82 -43.16
CA THR A 237 36.45 43.01 -43.08
C THR A 237 37.67 42.81 -43.98
N LEU A 238 37.61 43.47 -45.14
CA LEU A 238 38.73 43.73 -46.03
C LEU A 238 39.66 44.82 -45.43
N GLN A 239 40.94 44.66 -45.76
CA GLN A 239 41.90 45.69 -46.18
C GLN A 239 42.81 46.45 -45.18
N GLU A 240 44.09 46.37 -45.59
CA GLU A 240 45.24 47.29 -45.40
C GLU A 240 45.84 47.30 -43.98
N TRP A 241 47.16 47.28 -43.80
CA TRP A 241 48.05 48.43 -43.94
C TRP A 241 49.46 48.05 -44.46
N SER A 242 50.12 49.05 -45.04
CA SER A 242 51.40 49.06 -45.76
C SER A 242 52.58 49.41 -44.84
N VAL A 243 53.68 48.63 -44.94
CA VAL A 243 55.13 48.99 -45.04
C VAL A 243 55.80 49.74 -43.85
N PRO A 244 57.10 49.46 -43.58
CA PRO A 244 58.19 50.32 -44.09
C PRO A 244 59.23 49.59 -44.97
#